data_AF-A0A1I6HHF0-F1
#
_entry.id   AF-A0A1I6HHF0-F1
#
_cell.length_a   1.000
_cell.length_b   1.000
_cell.length_c   1.000
_cell.angle_alpha   90.00
_cell.angle_beta   90.00
_cell.angle_gamma   90.00
#
_symmetry.space_group_name_H-M   'P 1'
#
loop_
_entity.id
_entity.type
_entity.pdbx_description
1 polymer ?
#
loop_
_entity_poly.entity_id
_entity_poly.type
_entity_poly.pdbx_seq_one_letter_code
_entity_poly.pdbx_strand_id
1 'polypeptide(L)'
;MEHDTRSLAGHLAGVAVVVALPMALEAALDAAVSGARAGGGAFPTWLPAFGTVGQTVLTYSLAVSAVTYVFVPAAVFALGYRYGRRRPRAT
;
A
#
# COMPACT_ATOMS: atom_id res chain seq x y z
N MET A 1 6.40 -1.88 32.94
CA MET A 1 6.29 -2.79 31.78
C MET A 1 5.21 -2.37 30.78
N GLU A 2 4.23 -1.54 31.15
CA GLU A 2 3.07 -1.19 30.29
C GLU A 2 3.37 -0.20 29.15
N HIS A 3 4.49 0.54 29.21
CA HIS A 3 4.88 1.51 28.18
C HIS A 3 5.47 0.86 26.91
N ASP A 4 6.03 -0.35 27.02
CA ASP A 4 6.73 -1.04 25.93
C ASP A 4 5.75 -1.71 24.96
N THR A 5 4.68 -2.30 25.50
CA THR A 5 3.63 -2.99 24.72
C THR A 5 2.80 -2.01 23.88
N ARG A 6 2.48 -0.82 24.40
CA ARG A 6 1.79 0.24 23.62
C ARG A 6 2.66 0.77 22.48
N SER A 7 3.97 0.89 22.72
CA SER A 7 4.92 1.27 21.67
C SER A 7 4.95 0.19 20.58
N LEU A 8 5.22 -1.07 20.94
CA LEU A 8 5.23 -2.20 20.00
C LEU A 8 3.91 -2.36 19.23
N ALA A 9 2.76 -2.22 19.89
CA ALA A 9 1.45 -2.25 19.23
C ALA A 9 1.31 -1.14 18.18
N GLY A 10 1.77 0.08 18.49
CA GLY A 10 1.78 1.18 17.51
C GLY A 10 2.71 0.92 16.32
N HIS A 11 3.81 0.19 16.51
CA HIS A 11 4.74 -0.15 15.44
C HIS A 11 4.21 -1.27 14.55
N LEU A 12 3.65 -2.31 15.16
CA LEU A 12 2.99 -3.39 14.45
C LEU A 12 1.78 -2.87 13.67
N ALA A 13 1.02 -1.94 14.25
CA ALA A 13 -0.06 -1.25 13.56
C ALA A 13 0.47 -0.42 12.37
N GLY A 14 1.58 0.31 12.54
CA GLY A 14 2.20 1.08 11.45
C GLY A 14 2.67 0.19 10.30
N VAL A 15 3.34 -0.92 10.60
CA VAL A 15 3.76 -1.89 9.58
C VAL A 15 2.55 -2.57 8.93
N ALA A 16 1.56 -2.97 9.73
CA ALA A 16 0.32 -3.57 9.22
C ALA A 16 -0.41 -2.62 8.28
N VAL A 17 -0.47 -1.31 8.58
CA VAL A 17 -1.06 -0.30 7.69
C VAL A 17 -0.24 -0.16 6.40
N VAL A 18 1.09 -0.08 6.49
CA VAL A 18 1.96 0.03 5.31
C VAL A 18 1.83 -1.18 4.39
N VAL A 19 1.63 -2.37 4.94
CA VAL A 19 1.45 -3.62 4.18
C VAL A 19 0.01 -3.82 3.70
N ALA A 20 -0.99 -3.46 4.51
CA ALA A 20 -2.40 -3.63 4.17
C ALA A 20 -2.87 -2.60 3.12
N LEU A 21 -2.28 -1.41 3.09
CA LEU A 21 -2.63 -0.36 2.13
C LEU A 21 -2.49 -0.80 0.65
N PRO A 22 -1.34 -1.36 0.20
CA PRO A 22 -1.22 -1.84 -1.18
C PRO A 22 -2.16 -3.02 -1.46
N MET A 23 -2.34 -3.95 -0.51
CA MET A 23 -3.29 -5.06 -0.67
C MET A 23 -4.74 -4.58 -0.84
N ALA A 24 -5.16 -3.59 -0.07
CA ALA A 24 -6.48 -2.98 -0.20
C ALA A 24 -6.63 -2.27 -1.54
N LEU A 25 -5.57 -1.62 -2.03
CA LEU A 25 -5.56 -0.93 -3.31
C LEU A 25 -5.62 -1.91 -4.51
N GLU A 26 -4.89 -3.03 -4.43
CA GLU A 26 -4.99 -4.15 -5.39
C GLU A 26 -6.43 -4.69 -5.45
N ALA A 27 -7.01 -4.99 -4.29
CA ALA A 27 -8.38 -5.54 -4.19
C ALA A 27 -9.44 -4.55 -4.73
N ALA A 28 -9.27 -3.26 -4.46
CA ALA A 28 -10.15 -2.23 -4.98
C ALA A 28 -10.08 -2.13 -6.52
N LEU A 29 -8.88 -2.26 -7.09
CA LEU A 29 -8.70 -2.29 -8.54
C LEU A 29 -9.28 -3.54 -9.17
N ASP A 30 -9.06 -4.72 -8.58
CA ASP A 30 -9.64 -5.96 -9.08
C ASP A 30 -11.18 -5.89 -9.07
N ALA A 31 -11.77 -5.37 -7.99
CA ALA A 31 -13.21 -5.14 -7.90
C ALA A 31 -13.72 -4.15 -8.96
N ALA A 32 -13.00 -3.07 -9.21
CA ALA A 32 -13.35 -2.09 -10.24
C ALA A 32 -13.30 -2.70 -11.66
N VAL A 33 -12.28 -3.50 -11.94
CA VAL A 33 -12.12 -4.18 -13.24
C VAL A 33 -13.16 -5.28 -13.42
N SER A 34 -13.41 -6.08 -12.39
CA SER A 34 -14.44 -7.12 -12.39
C SER A 34 -15.83 -6.51 -12.60
N GLY A 35 -16.12 -5.38 -11.94
CA GLY A 35 -17.34 -4.60 -12.17
C GLY A 35 -17.46 -4.06 -13.60
N ALA A 36 -16.37 -3.53 -14.16
CA ALA A 36 -16.36 -3.03 -15.54
C ALA A 36 -16.58 -4.14 -16.57
N ARG A 37 -16.06 -5.36 -16.33
CA ARG A 37 -16.29 -6.54 -17.18
C ARG A 37 -17.73 -7.05 -17.08
N ALA A 38 -18.30 -7.06 -15.89
CA ALA A 38 -19.68 -7.52 -15.65
C ALA A 38 -20.75 -6.52 -16.14
N GLY A 39 -20.46 -5.21 -16.10
CA GLY A 39 -21.38 -4.13 -16.43
C GLY A 39 -21.34 -3.62 -17.88
N GLY A 40 -20.59 -4.26 -18.79
CA GLY A 40 -20.57 -3.90 -20.21
C GLY A 40 -19.49 -2.90 -20.65
N GLY A 41 -18.41 -2.75 -19.89
CA GLY A 41 -17.20 -2.03 -20.32
C GLY A 41 -17.02 -0.60 -19.78
N ALA A 42 -17.91 -0.12 -18.90
CA ALA A 42 -17.77 1.19 -18.27
C ALA A 42 -16.97 1.10 -16.97
N PHE A 43 -15.93 1.93 -16.83
CA PHE A 43 -15.20 2.11 -15.57
C PHE A 43 -16.07 2.86 -14.54
N PRO A 44 -15.86 2.68 -13.23
CA PRO A 44 -16.66 3.35 -12.21
C PRO A 44 -16.58 4.88 -12.35
N THR A 45 -17.70 5.60 -12.23
CA THR A 45 -17.80 7.06 -12.44
C THR A 45 -16.95 7.90 -11.48
N TRP A 46 -16.54 7.32 -10.35
CA TRP A 46 -15.66 7.95 -9.37
C TRP A 46 -14.16 7.75 -9.67
N LEU A 47 -13.81 6.92 -10.67
CA LEU A 47 -12.43 6.56 -10.98
C LEU A 47 -12.04 7.15 -12.35
N PRO A 48 -11.06 8.08 -12.40
CA PRO A 48 -10.66 8.72 -13.65
C PRO A 48 -10.22 7.69 -14.70
N ALA A 49 -10.98 7.59 -15.79
CA ALA A 49 -10.58 6.80 -16.95
C ALA A 49 -9.69 7.64 -17.85
N PHE A 50 -8.50 7.13 -18.17
CA PHE A 50 -7.56 7.75 -19.09
C PHE A 50 -7.44 6.90 -20.35
N GLY A 51 -7.94 7.43 -21.48
CA GLY A 51 -7.90 6.72 -22.75
C GLY A 51 -8.76 5.45 -22.75
N THR A 52 -8.18 4.29 -23.07
CA THR A 52 -8.90 3.01 -23.07
C THR A 52 -8.94 2.40 -21.67
N VAL A 53 -9.96 1.56 -21.40
CA VAL A 53 -10.09 0.83 -20.12
C VAL A 53 -8.83 0.01 -19.82
N GLY A 54 -8.28 -0.66 -20.84
CA GLY A 54 -7.03 -1.43 -20.71
C GLY A 54 -5.84 -0.57 -20.31
N GLN A 55 -5.70 0.62 -20.90
CA GLN A 55 -4.61 1.55 -20.57
C GLN A 55 -4.75 2.10 -19.14
N THR A 56 -5.97 2.44 -18.72
CA THR A 56 -6.27 2.89 -17.35
C THR A 56 -5.91 1.82 -16.32
N VAL A 57 -6.32 0.57 -16.55
CA VAL A 57 -6.00 -0.57 -15.68
C VAL A 57 -4.50 -0.79 -15.60
N LEU A 58 -3.79 -0.71 -16.73
CA LEU A 58 -2.34 -0.89 -16.77
C LEU A 58 -1.62 0.21 -15.96
N THR A 59 -2.04 1.47 -16.12
CA THR A 59 -1.48 2.60 -15.36
C THR A 59 -1.69 2.43 -13.86
N TYR A 60 -2.90 2.04 -13.43
CA TYR A 60 -3.16 1.79 -12.01
C TYR A 60 -2.38 0.59 -11.47
N SER A 61 -2.30 -0.51 -12.24
CA SER A 61 -1.53 -1.70 -11.88
C SER A 61 -0.03 -1.39 -11.73
N LEU A 62 0.53 -0.56 -12.60
CA LEU A 62 1.90 -0.06 -12.49
C LEU A 62 2.09 0.83 -11.26
N ALA A 63 1.15 1.74 -10.98
CA ALA A 63 1.23 2.59 -9.80
C ALA A 63 1.19 1.77 -8.50
N VAL A 64 0.32 0.77 -8.44
CA VAL A 64 0.26 -0.18 -7.33
C VAL A 64 1.56 -0.98 -7.20
N SER A 65 2.06 -1.52 -8.30
CA SER A 65 3.33 -2.25 -8.30
C SER A 65 4.48 -1.38 -7.80
N ALA A 66 4.54 -0.12 -8.22
CA ALA A 66 5.54 0.83 -7.72
C ALA A 66 5.39 1.04 -6.20
N VAL A 67 4.18 1.21 -5.69
CA VAL A 67 3.92 1.33 -4.24
C VAL A 67 4.37 0.06 -3.51
N THR A 68 3.94 -1.10 -3.96
CA THR A 68 4.20 -2.40 -3.32
C THR A 68 5.68 -2.77 -3.32
N TYR A 69 6.39 -2.56 -4.44
CA TYR A 69 7.77 -3.03 -4.59
C TYR A 69 8.83 -1.96 -4.32
N VAL A 70 8.49 -0.67 -4.36
CA VAL A 70 9.44 0.43 -4.12
C VAL A 70 9.13 1.16 -2.82
N PHE A 71 7.90 1.65 -2.66
CA PHE A 71 7.56 2.51 -1.53
C PHE A 71 7.43 1.71 -0.22
N VAL A 72 6.86 0.52 -0.24
CA VAL A 72 6.74 -0.33 0.97
C VAL A 72 8.13 -0.72 1.51
N PRO A 73 9.06 -1.28 0.71
CA PRO A 73 10.40 -1.58 1.22
C PRO A 73 11.15 -0.33 1.66
N ALA A 74 11.01 0.80 0.95
CA ALA A 74 11.62 2.07 1.34
C ALA A 74 11.08 2.58 2.68
N ALA A 75 9.77 2.48 2.92
CA ALA A 75 9.14 2.87 4.17
C ALA A 75 9.60 1.96 5.32
N VAL A 76 9.62 0.64 5.12
CA VAL A 76 10.13 -0.33 6.10
C VAL A 76 11.60 -0.04 6.43
N PHE A 77 12.42 0.24 5.42
CA PHE A 77 13.83 0.60 5.60
C PHE A 77 13.99 1.90 6.38
N ALA A 78 13.26 2.96 6.00
CA ALA A 78 13.30 4.25 6.69
C ALA A 78 12.87 4.12 8.16
N LEU A 79 11.87 3.28 8.43
CA LEU A 79 11.40 2.97 9.77
C LEU A 79 12.50 2.26 10.57
N GLY A 80 13.06 1.17 10.03
CA GLY A 80 14.18 0.45 10.65
C GLY A 80 15.39 1.34 10.91
N TYR A 81 15.72 2.24 9.98
CA TYR A 81 16.85 3.16 10.10
C TYR A 81 16.65 4.21 11.20
N ARG A 82 15.45 4.79 11.31
CA ARG A 82 15.10 5.72 12.40
C ARG A 82 15.18 5.04 13.77
N TYR A 83 14.76 3.79 13.89
CA TYR A 83 14.83 3.03 15.14
C TYR A 83 16.25 2.54 15.47
N GLY A 84 17.03 2.15 14.47
CA GLY A 84 18.43 1.75 14.63
C GLY A 84 19.32 2.87 15.19
N ARG A 85 19.02 4.13 14.86
CA ARG A 85 19.72 5.30 15.43
C ARG A 85 19.38 5.60 16.89
N ARG A 86 18.32 5.01 17.46
CA ARG A 86 17.92 5.24 18.86
C ARG A 86 18.44 4.20 19.84
N ARG A 87 19.05 3.10 19.38
CA ARG A 87 19.77 2.18 20.28
C ARG A 87 21.16 2.77 20.59
N PRO A 88 21.44 3.15 21.85
CA PRO A 88 22.81 3.43 22.25
C PRO A 88 23.61 2.15 22.03
N ARG A 89 24.81 2.27 21.44
CA ARG A 89 25.78 1.17 21.48
C ARG A 89 26.02 0.86 22.95
N ALA A 90 25.58 -0.32 23.40
CA ALA A 90 26.04 -0.87 24.66
C ALA A 90 27.52 -1.22 24.47
N THR A 91 28.38 -0.29 24.88
CA THR A 91 29.79 -0.54 25.22
C THR A 91 29.87 -1.01 26.65
#